data_AF-A0A9D8J1I9-F1
#
_entry.id   AF-A0A9D8J1I9-F1
#
_cell.length_a   1.000
_cell.length_b   1.000
_cell.length_c   1.000
_cell.angle_alpha   90.00
_cell.angle_beta   90.00
_cell.angle_gamma   90.00
#
_symmetry.space_group_name_H-M   'P 1'
#
loop_
_entity.id
_entity.type
_entity.pdbx_description
1 polymer ?
#
loop_
_entity_poly.entity_id
_entity_poly.type
_entity_poly.pdbx_seq_one_letter_code
_entity_poly.pdbx_strand_id
1 'polypeptide(L)'
;MVSVSLMSPQEATELPPHLIPRAPTLAHYRTLWQRLELPRYLANSVLVAVATTGLSLVFNTLGGYAFAKLRFTGRDRLLQVLLATMVIPGQVGMLPLFLMLKQFGLINTYAGVILPGMASVFGIFMIRQYARSIPDSLLDAARIDGAGEWRIFRSVVLPLCRPILVTLALFSFLGAWNDFMWPLIVLSDDSRYTLPVALANLLGEHLQDTELMMAGAVVTTLPAVVIFLLLQRHYV
;
A
#
# COMPACT_ATOMS: atom_id res chain seq x y z
N MET A 1 2.15 13.13 19.42
CA MET A 1 3.01 12.06 18.86
C MET A 1 4.47 12.45 18.91
N VAL A 2 4.98 13.29 17.99
CA VAL A 2 6.44 13.63 17.91
C VAL A 2 7.00 14.24 19.19
N SER A 3 6.26 15.13 19.85
CA SER A 3 6.72 15.72 21.11
C SER A 3 6.83 14.67 22.22
N VAL A 4 5.75 13.91 22.43
CA VAL A 4 5.67 12.85 23.46
C VAL A 4 6.70 11.73 23.23
N SER A 5 6.99 11.38 21.98
CA SER A 5 8.00 10.35 21.67
C SER A 5 9.44 10.74 22.01
N LEU A 6 9.68 12.01 22.33
CA LEU A 6 10.97 12.54 22.77
C LEU A 6 11.01 12.83 24.28
N MET A 7 9.91 12.64 25.01
CA MET A 7 9.82 12.89 26.44
C MET A 7 10.35 11.70 27.27
N SER A 8 10.75 11.98 28.50
CA SER A 8 10.94 10.92 29.49
C SER A 8 9.57 10.36 29.96
N PRO A 9 9.49 9.12 30.47
CA PRO A 9 8.22 8.55 30.95
C PRO A 9 7.55 9.40 32.05
N GLN A 10 8.38 10.02 32.90
CA GLN A 10 7.93 10.94 33.96
C GLN A 10 7.29 12.20 33.35
N GLU A 11 7.96 12.82 32.38
CA GLU A 11 7.46 14.02 31.70
C GLU A 11 6.20 13.76 30.87
N ALA A 12 6.08 12.57 30.26
CA ALA A 12 4.93 12.18 29.44
C ALA A 12 3.62 12.02 30.24
N THR A 13 3.72 11.83 31.57
CA THR A 13 2.58 11.65 32.47
C THR A 13 2.24 12.89 33.30
N GLU A 14 3.04 13.97 33.20
CA GLU A 14 2.77 15.24 33.87
C GLU A 14 1.50 15.93 33.32
N LEU A 15 0.71 16.51 34.23
CA LEU A 15 -0.48 17.30 33.92
C LEU A 15 -0.30 18.75 34.42
N PRO A 16 -0.41 19.77 33.55
CA PRO A 16 -0.71 19.70 32.11
C PRO A 16 0.47 19.18 31.25
N PRO A 17 0.20 18.50 30.12
CA PRO A 17 1.26 17.98 29.26
C PRO A 17 2.07 19.10 28.61
N HIS A 18 3.40 19.00 28.63
CA HIS A 18 4.28 19.96 27.97
C HIS A 18 4.16 19.83 26.44
N LEU A 19 4.14 20.95 25.72
CA LEU A 19 4.14 20.93 24.26
C LEU A 19 5.54 20.65 23.68
N ILE A 20 6.58 21.08 24.39
CA ILE A 20 7.98 20.94 23.99
C ILE A 20 8.70 20.16 25.11
N PRO A 21 9.43 19.07 24.80
CA PRO A 21 10.16 18.31 25.80
C PRO A 21 11.25 19.18 26.45
N ARG A 22 11.37 19.12 27.77
CA ARG A 22 12.42 19.82 28.54
C ARG A 22 13.79 19.18 28.31
N ALA A 23 13.83 17.86 28.20
CA ALA A 23 15.03 17.08 27.96
C ALA A 23 14.77 16.03 26.87
N PRO A 24 14.79 16.43 25.57
CA PRO A 24 14.50 15.51 24.48
C PRO A 24 15.46 14.33 24.46
N THR A 25 14.93 13.11 24.39
CA THR A 25 15.71 11.87 24.36
C THR A 25 15.34 10.99 23.17
N LEU A 26 16.31 10.23 22.67
CA LEU A 26 16.12 9.21 21.64
C LEU A 26 16.09 7.79 22.22
N ALA A 27 15.96 7.66 23.54
CA ALA A 27 15.96 6.37 24.23
C ALA A 27 14.90 5.41 23.67
N HIS A 28 13.67 5.90 23.46
CA HIS A 28 12.57 5.09 22.93
C HIS A 28 12.82 4.56 21.53
N TYR A 29 13.40 5.40 20.67
CA TYR A 29 13.80 4.99 19.33
C TYR A 29 14.91 3.94 19.37
N ARG A 30 15.89 4.04 20.28
CA ARG A 30 16.92 3.01 20.47
C ARG A 30 16.31 1.70 20.98
N THR A 31 15.38 1.77 21.92
CA THR A 31 14.63 0.60 22.43
C THR A 31 13.88 -0.09 21.29
N LEU A 32 13.11 0.64 20.49
CA LEU A 32 12.43 0.09 19.32
C LEU A 32 13.44 -0.57 18.36
N TRP A 33 14.52 0.13 18.03
CA TRP A 33 15.49 -0.32 17.04
C TRP A 33 16.28 -1.58 17.46
N GLN A 34 16.71 -1.64 18.73
CA GLN A 34 17.64 -2.67 19.21
C GLN A 34 16.94 -3.81 19.95
N ARG A 35 15.93 -3.50 20.75
CA ARG A 35 15.27 -4.49 21.63
C ARG A 35 14.04 -5.11 20.98
N LEU A 36 13.36 -4.38 20.10
CA LEU A 36 12.08 -4.79 19.52
C LEU A 36 12.17 -5.12 18.03
N GLU A 37 13.38 -5.39 17.52
CA GLU A 37 13.64 -5.85 16.14
C GLU A 37 12.96 -5.01 15.03
N LEU A 38 12.72 -3.72 15.30
CA LEU A 38 12.04 -2.80 14.39
C LEU A 38 12.62 -2.80 12.96
N PRO A 39 13.94 -2.91 12.73
CA PRO A 39 14.50 -2.96 11.37
C PRO A 39 13.96 -4.12 10.54
N ARG A 40 13.68 -5.28 11.16
CA ARG A 40 13.08 -6.43 10.48
C ARG A 40 11.66 -6.12 10.03
N TYR A 41 10.82 -5.63 10.94
CA TYR A 41 9.43 -5.30 10.62
C TYR A 41 9.31 -4.17 9.60
N LEU A 42 10.21 -3.19 9.66
CA LEU A 42 10.35 -2.14 8.66
C LEU A 42 10.71 -2.74 7.30
N ALA A 43 11.70 -3.63 7.23
CA ALA A 43 12.10 -4.30 5.99
C ALA A 43 10.97 -5.15 5.41
N ASN A 44 10.24 -5.90 6.25
CA ASN A 44 9.07 -6.68 5.86
C ASN A 44 7.97 -5.78 5.26
N SER A 45 7.65 -4.68 5.93
CA SER A 45 6.67 -3.70 5.43
C SER A 45 7.09 -3.07 4.11
N VAL A 46 8.35 -2.66 3.97
CA VAL A 46 8.88 -2.11 2.72
C VAL A 46 8.77 -3.16 1.61
N LEU A 47 9.19 -4.40 1.87
CA LEU A 47 9.14 -5.49 0.90
C LEU A 47 7.70 -5.76 0.44
N VAL A 48 6.76 -5.90 1.37
CA VAL A 48 5.35 -6.14 1.06
C VAL A 48 4.76 -4.95 0.29
N ALA A 49 4.98 -3.71 0.74
CA ALA A 49 4.42 -2.54 0.10
C ALA A 49 4.97 -2.32 -1.32
N VAL A 50 6.27 -2.46 -1.52
CA VAL A 50 6.92 -2.31 -2.83
C VAL A 50 6.49 -3.43 -3.78
N ALA A 51 6.47 -4.69 -3.33
CA ALA A 51 6.08 -5.82 -4.16
C ALA A 51 4.61 -5.72 -4.58
N THR A 52 3.70 -5.44 -3.65
CA THR A 52 2.27 -5.23 -3.94
C THR A 52 2.08 -4.07 -4.90
N THR A 53 2.78 -2.96 -4.70
CA THR A 53 2.71 -1.79 -5.59
C THR A 53 3.20 -2.11 -6.99
N GLY A 54 4.35 -2.79 -7.11
CA GLY A 54 4.91 -3.18 -8.41
C GLY A 54 3.97 -4.09 -9.20
N LEU A 55 3.41 -5.11 -8.56
CA LEU A 55 2.45 -6.00 -9.20
C LEU A 55 1.13 -5.27 -9.53
N SER A 56 0.63 -4.44 -8.61
CA SER A 56 -0.53 -3.57 -8.81
C SER A 56 -0.38 -2.70 -10.06
N LEU A 57 0.76 -2.03 -10.22
CA LEU A 57 1.04 -1.23 -11.42
C LEU A 57 1.01 -2.08 -12.69
N VAL A 58 1.57 -3.29 -12.68
CA VAL A 58 1.55 -4.17 -13.85
C VAL A 58 0.12 -4.59 -14.19
N PHE A 59 -0.59 -5.25 -13.27
CA PHE A 59 -1.88 -5.85 -13.56
C PHE A 59 -2.99 -4.83 -13.77
N ASN A 60 -3.04 -3.77 -12.95
CA ASN A 60 -4.07 -2.76 -13.09
C ASN A 60 -3.88 -1.91 -14.35
N THR A 61 -2.63 -1.72 -14.80
CA THR A 61 -2.38 -0.97 -16.04
C THR A 61 -2.76 -1.78 -17.26
N LEU A 62 -2.44 -3.09 -17.27
CA LEU A 62 -2.88 -3.99 -18.33
C LEU A 62 -4.40 -4.10 -18.39
N GLY A 63 -5.04 -4.31 -17.24
CA GLY A 63 -6.50 -4.37 -17.13
C GLY A 63 -7.17 -3.07 -17.57
N GLY A 64 -6.69 -1.94 -17.06
CA GLY A 64 -7.21 -0.62 -17.40
C GLY A 64 -7.06 -0.29 -18.89
N TYR A 65 -5.91 -0.62 -19.49
CA TYR A 65 -5.69 -0.49 -20.93
C TYR A 65 -6.68 -1.35 -21.73
N ALA A 66 -6.83 -2.64 -21.35
CA ALA A 66 -7.74 -3.55 -22.03
C ALA A 66 -9.19 -3.03 -22.02
N PHE A 67 -9.69 -2.57 -20.86
CA PHE A 67 -11.04 -2.02 -20.74
C PHE A 67 -11.22 -0.63 -21.37
N ALA A 68 -10.14 0.11 -21.63
CA ALA A 68 -10.19 1.44 -22.25
C ALA A 68 -10.08 1.38 -23.78
N LYS A 69 -9.17 0.56 -24.30
CA LYS A 69 -8.71 0.62 -25.71
C LYS A 69 -9.01 -0.63 -26.52
N LEU A 70 -9.08 -1.80 -25.90
CA LEU A 70 -9.40 -3.02 -26.61
C LEU A 70 -10.92 -3.18 -26.78
N ARG A 71 -11.29 -3.84 -27.88
CA ARG A 71 -12.68 -4.21 -28.19
C ARG A 71 -12.81 -5.72 -28.00
N PHE A 72 -13.60 -6.14 -27.02
CA PHE A 72 -13.90 -7.54 -26.78
C PHE A 72 -15.33 -7.70 -26.28
N THR A 73 -15.92 -8.88 -26.53
CA THR A 73 -17.30 -9.18 -26.18
C THR A 73 -17.51 -9.11 -24.67
N GLY A 74 -18.52 -8.36 -24.22
CA GLY A 74 -18.86 -8.24 -22.80
C GLY A 74 -18.05 -7.23 -22.00
N ARG A 75 -17.12 -6.47 -22.62
CA ARG A 75 -16.26 -5.48 -21.96
C ARG A 75 -16.99 -4.58 -20.96
N ASP A 76 -18.06 -3.93 -21.40
CA ASP A 76 -18.74 -2.93 -20.57
C ASP A 76 -19.57 -3.57 -19.46
N ARG A 77 -20.17 -4.75 -19.70
CA ARG A 77 -20.87 -5.54 -18.67
C ARG A 77 -19.92 -6.06 -17.62
N LEU A 78 -18.76 -6.61 -18.02
CA LEU A 78 -17.75 -7.10 -17.10
C LEU A 78 -17.23 -5.97 -16.21
N LEU A 79 -16.96 -4.79 -16.78
CA LEU A 79 -16.57 -3.62 -16.00
C LEU A 79 -17.66 -3.21 -15.01
N GLN A 80 -18.93 -3.18 -15.42
CA GLN A 80 -20.05 -2.87 -14.52
C GLN A 80 -20.14 -3.83 -13.34
N VAL A 81 -19.98 -5.14 -13.59
CA VAL A 81 -19.96 -6.16 -12.54
C VAL A 81 -18.78 -5.93 -11.59
N LEU A 82 -17.58 -5.68 -12.11
CA LEU A 82 -16.42 -5.35 -11.27
C LEU A 82 -16.69 -4.11 -10.41
N LEU A 83 -17.24 -3.04 -10.97
CA LEU A 83 -17.55 -1.83 -10.20
C LEU A 83 -18.62 -2.08 -9.13
N ALA A 84 -19.61 -2.94 -9.40
CA ALA A 84 -20.61 -3.32 -8.42
C ALA A 84 -19.99 -4.04 -7.21
N THR A 85 -18.90 -4.80 -7.38
CA THR A 85 -18.23 -5.46 -6.24
C THR A 85 -17.54 -4.48 -5.30
N MET A 86 -17.23 -3.25 -5.75
CA MET A 86 -16.64 -2.22 -4.88
C MET A 86 -17.60 -1.72 -3.79
N VAL A 87 -18.91 -1.95 -3.94
CA VAL A 87 -19.91 -1.63 -2.90
C VAL A 87 -19.80 -2.59 -1.72
N ILE A 88 -19.31 -3.81 -1.95
CA ILE A 88 -19.15 -4.83 -0.92
C ILE A 88 -17.90 -4.51 -0.10
N PRO A 89 -18.00 -4.39 1.23
CA PRO A 89 -16.83 -4.17 2.08
C PRO A 89 -15.85 -5.35 1.97
N GLY A 90 -14.56 -5.06 1.77
CA GLY A 90 -13.52 -6.09 1.61
C GLY A 90 -13.44 -7.07 2.79
N GLN A 91 -13.83 -6.62 3.99
CA GLN A 91 -13.93 -7.39 5.22
C GLN A 91 -14.82 -8.63 5.07
N VAL A 92 -15.91 -8.54 4.30
CA VAL A 92 -16.83 -9.66 4.07
C VAL A 92 -16.15 -10.80 3.30
N GLY A 93 -15.23 -10.44 2.39
CA GLY A 93 -14.47 -11.40 1.59
C GLY A 93 -13.24 -11.98 2.29
N MET A 94 -12.87 -11.49 3.48
CA MET A 94 -11.62 -11.90 4.15
C MET A 94 -11.59 -13.37 4.54
N LEU A 95 -12.66 -13.87 5.18
CA LEU A 95 -12.69 -15.28 5.61
C LEU A 95 -12.65 -16.25 4.41
N PRO A 96 -13.46 -16.07 3.35
CA PRO A 96 -13.32 -16.87 2.12
C PRO A 96 -11.92 -16.80 1.51
N LEU A 97 -11.32 -15.60 1.42
CA LEU A 97 -9.98 -15.42 0.87
C LEU A 97 -8.92 -16.14 1.71
N PHE A 98 -9.01 -16.07 3.03
CA PHE A 98 -8.13 -16.80 3.95
C PHE A 98 -8.21 -18.31 3.73
N LEU A 99 -9.43 -18.86 3.63
CA LEU A 99 -9.62 -20.29 3.36
C LEU A 99 -9.03 -20.70 2.02
N MET A 100 -9.15 -19.85 0.99
CA MET A 100 -8.55 -20.09 -0.33
C MET A 100 -7.02 -20.08 -0.27
N LEU A 101 -6.42 -19.11 0.42
CA LEU A 101 -4.97 -19.07 0.61
C LEU A 101 -4.45 -20.25 1.43
N LYS A 102 -5.22 -20.69 2.43
CA LYS A 102 -4.92 -21.90 3.20
C LYS A 102 -4.89 -23.13 2.31
N GLN A 103 -5.85 -23.28 1.40
CA GLN A 103 -5.86 -24.36 0.42
C GLN A 103 -4.65 -24.29 -0.53
N PHE A 104 -4.21 -23.09 -0.90
CA PHE A 104 -3.02 -22.88 -1.74
C PHE A 104 -1.68 -22.97 -0.99
N GLY A 105 -1.69 -23.17 0.33
CA GLY A 105 -0.46 -23.21 1.14
C GLY A 105 0.24 -21.86 1.25
N LEU A 106 -0.48 -20.75 1.08
CA LEU A 106 0.07 -19.38 1.09
C LEU A 106 -0.06 -18.69 2.46
N ILE A 107 -0.66 -19.35 3.46
CA ILE A 107 -0.74 -18.82 4.82
C ILE A 107 0.64 -18.76 5.46
N ASN A 108 0.85 -17.74 6.29
CA ASN A 108 2.12 -17.41 6.90
C ASN A 108 3.23 -17.11 5.86
N THR A 109 2.90 -16.61 4.67
CA THR A 109 3.89 -16.20 3.65
C THR A 109 3.69 -14.76 3.20
N TYR A 110 4.75 -14.08 2.76
CA TYR A 110 4.63 -12.74 2.15
C TYR A 110 3.76 -12.78 0.88
N ALA A 111 3.81 -13.87 0.11
CA ALA A 111 2.96 -14.04 -1.06
C ALA A 111 1.47 -14.03 -0.70
N GLY A 112 1.08 -14.64 0.43
CA GLY A 112 -0.30 -14.59 0.92
C GLY A 112 -0.78 -13.17 1.26
N VAL A 113 0.13 -12.28 1.64
CA VAL A 113 -0.18 -10.87 1.88
C VAL A 113 -0.19 -10.06 0.57
N ILE A 114 0.78 -10.30 -0.32
CA ILE A 114 1.00 -9.52 -1.54
C ILE A 114 -0.03 -9.83 -2.64
N LEU A 115 -0.29 -11.12 -2.88
CA LEU A 115 -1.07 -11.57 -4.05
C LEU A 115 -2.51 -11.02 -4.07
N PRO A 116 -3.27 -10.98 -2.97
CA PRO A 116 -4.61 -10.41 -3.00
C PRO A 116 -4.65 -8.93 -3.39
N GLY A 117 -3.61 -8.17 -3.07
CA GLY A 117 -3.48 -6.75 -3.41
C GLY A 117 -2.91 -6.49 -4.81
N MET A 118 -2.52 -7.52 -5.56
CA MET A 118 -1.82 -7.37 -6.84
C MET A 118 -2.69 -6.79 -7.96
N ALA A 119 -4.01 -6.88 -7.83
CA ALA A 119 -4.96 -6.32 -8.78
C ALA A 119 -6.20 -5.84 -8.01
N SER A 120 -6.65 -4.62 -8.29
CA SER A 120 -7.82 -4.05 -7.64
C SER A 120 -8.76 -3.45 -8.67
N VAL A 121 -10.06 -3.59 -8.44
CA VAL A 121 -11.08 -2.97 -9.31
C VAL A 121 -10.87 -1.46 -9.37
N PHE A 122 -10.58 -0.82 -8.24
CA PHE A 122 -10.29 0.61 -8.17
C PHE A 122 -9.09 0.98 -9.05
N GLY A 123 -7.98 0.25 -8.98
CA GLY A 123 -6.80 0.51 -9.80
C GLY A 123 -7.08 0.34 -11.29
N ILE A 124 -7.76 -0.74 -11.68
CA ILE A 124 -8.19 -0.97 -13.07
C ILE A 124 -9.07 0.18 -13.56
N PHE A 125 -10.05 0.58 -12.75
CA PHE A 125 -10.97 1.67 -13.06
C PHE A 125 -10.23 3.00 -13.23
N MET A 126 -9.33 3.36 -12.30
CA MET A 126 -8.53 4.59 -12.38
C MET A 126 -7.73 4.64 -13.68
N ILE A 127 -6.96 3.59 -13.99
CA ILE A 127 -6.17 3.55 -15.22
C ILE A 127 -7.08 3.61 -16.43
N ARG A 128 -8.21 2.90 -16.42
CA ARG A 128 -9.17 2.93 -17.52
C ARG A 128 -9.69 4.34 -17.77
N GLN A 129 -10.12 5.07 -16.73
CA GLN A 129 -10.66 6.41 -16.88
C GLN A 129 -9.63 7.36 -17.49
N TYR A 130 -8.39 7.28 -17.04
CA TYR A 130 -7.30 8.06 -17.60
C TYR A 130 -6.97 7.65 -19.03
N ALA A 131 -6.80 6.35 -19.30
CA ALA A 131 -6.46 5.85 -20.62
C ALA A 131 -7.52 6.17 -21.68
N ARG A 132 -8.79 6.38 -21.31
CA ARG A 132 -9.83 6.84 -22.24
C ARG A 132 -9.58 8.25 -22.78
N SER A 133 -8.85 9.11 -22.09
CA SER A 133 -8.53 10.46 -22.58
C SER A 133 -7.45 10.47 -23.67
N ILE A 134 -6.67 9.39 -23.79
CA ILE A 134 -5.65 9.24 -24.84
C ILE A 134 -6.37 9.15 -26.20
N PRO A 135 -6.04 9.96 -27.22
CA PRO A 135 -6.69 9.88 -28.52
C PRO A 135 -6.45 8.53 -29.22
N ASP A 136 -7.50 7.92 -29.77
CA ASP A 136 -7.38 6.65 -30.51
C ASP A 136 -6.54 6.80 -31.79
N SER A 137 -6.48 8.01 -32.37
CA SER A 137 -5.65 8.33 -33.53
C SER A 137 -4.16 8.03 -33.32
N LEU A 138 -3.66 8.14 -32.08
CA LEU A 138 -2.26 7.76 -31.76
C LEU A 138 -2.03 6.26 -31.86
N LEU A 139 -3.02 5.46 -31.46
CA LEU A 139 -2.97 4.00 -31.55
C LEU A 139 -3.11 3.57 -33.02
N ASP A 140 -3.99 4.21 -33.77
CA ASP A 140 -4.19 3.94 -35.19
C ASP A 140 -2.96 4.31 -36.03
N ALA A 141 -2.30 5.43 -35.74
CA ALA A 141 -1.02 5.79 -36.36
C ALA A 141 0.05 4.72 -36.10
N ALA A 142 0.20 4.26 -34.85
CA ALA A 142 1.14 3.20 -34.53
C ALA A 142 0.80 1.87 -35.22
N ARG A 143 -0.48 1.55 -35.45
CA ARG A 143 -0.90 0.37 -36.23
C ARG A 143 -0.53 0.50 -37.70
N ILE A 144 -0.66 1.70 -38.28
CA ILE A 144 -0.24 1.99 -39.66
C ILE A 144 1.29 1.78 -39.80
N ASP A 145 2.05 2.15 -38.77
CA ASP A 145 3.51 1.89 -38.69
C ASP A 145 3.86 0.41 -38.40
N GLY A 146 2.87 -0.49 -38.38
CA GLY A 146 3.06 -1.93 -38.17
C GLY A 146 3.32 -2.34 -36.72
N ALA A 147 3.05 -1.48 -35.74
CA ALA A 147 3.18 -1.85 -34.34
C ALA A 147 2.06 -2.80 -33.89
N GLY A 148 2.42 -3.96 -33.35
CA GLY A 148 1.47 -4.84 -32.65
C GLY A 148 1.01 -4.26 -31.31
N GLU A 149 -0.10 -4.77 -30.78
CA GLU A 149 -0.76 -4.25 -29.56
C GLU A 149 0.17 -4.13 -28.34
N TRP A 150 1.08 -5.09 -28.14
CA TRP A 150 2.06 -5.00 -27.05
C TRP A 150 3.03 -3.82 -27.21
N ARG A 151 3.45 -3.54 -28.45
CA ARG A 151 4.33 -2.40 -28.76
C ARG A 151 3.60 -1.08 -28.59
N ILE A 152 2.34 -1.01 -29.02
CA ILE A 152 1.46 0.16 -28.82
C ILE A 152 1.30 0.44 -27.32
N PHE A 153 0.96 -0.59 -26.54
CA PHE A 153 0.82 -0.48 -25.09
C PHE A 153 2.11 0.07 -24.45
N ARG A 154 3.26 -0.58 -24.69
CA ARG A 154 4.52 -0.23 -24.03
C ARG A 154 5.11 1.10 -24.48
N SER A 155 4.97 1.44 -25.76
CA SER A 155 5.69 2.57 -26.37
C SER A 155 4.84 3.84 -26.48
N VAL A 156 3.52 3.71 -26.52
CA VAL A 156 2.59 4.85 -26.67
C VAL A 156 1.78 5.05 -25.40
N VAL A 157 1.03 4.04 -24.99
CA VAL A 157 0.04 4.20 -23.90
C VAL A 157 0.70 4.29 -22.53
N LEU A 158 1.65 3.41 -22.22
CA LEU A 158 2.30 3.35 -20.92
C LEU A 158 3.05 4.66 -20.57
N PRO A 159 3.81 5.30 -21.49
CA PRO A 159 4.41 6.61 -21.23
C PRO A 159 3.37 7.73 -21.02
N LEU A 160 2.26 7.72 -21.77
CA LEU A 160 1.19 8.70 -21.61
C LEU A 160 0.42 8.53 -20.31
N CYS A 161 0.37 7.31 -19.78
CA CYS A 161 -0.23 6.99 -18.47
C CYS A 161 0.68 7.33 -17.27
N ARG A 162 1.90 7.85 -17.45
CA ARG A 162 2.82 8.15 -16.33
C ARG A 162 2.16 8.94 -15.17
N PRO A 163 1.36 9.99 -15.39
CA PRO A 163 0.73 10.73 -14.29
C PRO A 163 -0.23 9.88 -13.45
N ILE A 164 -1.06 9.07 -14.10
CA ILE A 164 -1.98 8.18 -13.39
C ILE A 164 -1.25 7.01 -12.73
N LEU A 165 -0.13 6.54 -13.29
CA LEU A 165 0.69 5.48 -12.68
C LEU A 165 1.33 5.94 -11.38
N VAL A 166 1.83 7.18 -11.30
CA VAL A 166 2.32 7.76 -10.05
C VAL A 166 1.23 7.77 -8.98
N THR A 167 0.00 8.09 -9.39
CA THR A 167 -1.16 8.12 -8.49
C THR A 167 -1.56 6.73 -8.02
N LEU A 168 -1.63 5.76 -8.93
CA LEU A 168 -1.89 4.37 -8.58
C LEU A 168 -0.79 3.80 -7.68
N ALA A 169 0.48 4.15 -7.94
CA ALA A 169 1.61 3.73 -7.12
C ALA A 169 1.47 4.24 -5.68
N LEU A 170 1.11 5.52 -5.54
CA LEU A 170 0.86 6.14 -4.23
C LEU A 170 -0.25 5.42 -3.46
N PHE A 171 -1.43 5.26 -4.07
CA PHE A 171 -2.56 4.59 -3.41
C PHE A 171 -2.24 3.14 -3.07
N SER A 172 -1.58 2.41 -3.97
CA SER A 172 -1.21 1.01 -3.74
C SER A 172 -0.18 0.87 -2.62
N PHE A 173 0.83 1.75 -2.61
CA PHE A 173 1.86 1.73 -1.58
C PHE A 173 1.28 2.08 -0.22
N LEU A 174 0.53 3.18 -0.11
CA LEU A 174 -0.08 3.59 1.16
C LEU A 174 -1.09 2.56 1.65
N GLY A 175 -1.84 1.94 0.74
CA GLY A 175 -2.75 0.84 1.07
C GLY A 175 -2.00 -0.32 1.71
N ALA A 176 -0.96 -0.83 1.05
CA ALA A 176 -0.18 -1.95 1.56
C ALA A 176 0.67 -1.61 2.80
N TRP A 177 1.16 -0.37 2.90
CA TRP A 177 1.95 0.13 4.03
C TRP A 177 1.11 0.24 5.31
N ASN A 178 -0.12 0.76 5.19
CA ASN A 178 -1.02 0.96 6.31
C ASN A 178 -1.87 -0.28 6.63
N ASP A 179 -1.82 -1.33 5.79
CA ASP A 179 -2.62 -2.51 6.03
C ASP A 179 -2.15 -3.24 7.29
N PHE A 180 -3.08 -3.38 8.21
CA PHE A 180 -2.88 -4.02 9.50
C PHE A 180 -3.65 -5.35 9.56
N MET A 181 -4.91 -5.31 9.15
CA MET A 181 -5.86 -6.38 9.43
C MET A 181 -5.59 -7.63 8.58
N TRP A 182 -5.25 -7.48 7.30
CA TRP A 182 -4.97 -8.65 6.47
C TRP A 182 -3.65 -9.34 6.83
N PRO A 183 -2.51 -8.62 7.00
CA PRO A 183 -1.28 -9.25 7.47
C PRO A 183 -1.44 -9.92 8.84
N LEU A 184 -2.21 -9.33 9.77
CA LEU A 184 -2.49 -9.93 11.08
C LEU A 184 -3.21 -11.28 10.97
N ILE A 185 -4.12 -11.44 10.02
CA ILE A 185 -4.89 -12.68 9.81
C ILE A 185 -4.04 -13.76 9.11
N VAL A 186 -3.18 -13.35 8.17
CA VAL A 186 -2.44 -14.29 7.30
C VAL A 186 -1.10 -14.71 7.90
N LEU A 187 -0.41 -13.82 8.61
CA LEU A 187 0.90 -14.07 9.17
C LEU A 187 0.76 -14.57 10.60
N SER A 188 1.44 -15.68 10.92
CA SER A 188 1.41 -16.28 12.26
C SER A 188 2.78 -16.25 12.94
N ASP A 189 3.85 -16.20 12.17
CA ASP A 189 5.23 -16.13 12.63
C ASP A 189 5.63 -14.67 12.86
N ASP A 190 6.12 -14.36 14.06
CA ASP A 190 6.49 -13.01 14.47
C ASP A 190 7.55 -12.41 13.55
N SER A 191 8.50 -13.22 13.11
CA SER A 191 9.58 -12.82 12.22
C SER A 191 9.09 -12.28 10.87
N ARG A 192 7.86 -12.61 10.48
CA ARG A 192 7.24 -12.21 9.21
C ARG A 192 6.32 -11.01 9.34
N TYR A 193 6.02 -10.55 10.55
CA TYR A 193 5.10 -9.43 10.75
C TYR A 193 5.52 -8.18 10.00
N THR A 194 4.51 -7.48 9.48
CA THR A 194 4.66 -6.11 9.00
C THR A 194 4.74 -5.16 10.18
N LEU A 195 5.32 -3.98 9.97
CA LEU A 195 5.46 -2.94 10.98
C LEU A 195 4.15 -2.60 11.71
N PRO A 196 2.99 -2.39 11.05
CA PRO A 196 1.74 -2.15 11.76
C PRO A 196 1.33 -3.30 12.70
N VAL A 197 1.52 -4.55 12.26
CA VAL A 197 1.18 -5.75 13.06
C VAL A 197 2.10 -5.89 14.26
N ALA A 198 3.41 -5.79 14.03
CA ALA A 198 4.40 -5.89 15.09
C ALA A 198 4.20 -4.80 16.15
N LEU A 199 3.97 -3.55 15.73
CA LEU A 199 3.70 -2.45 16.66
C LEU A 199 2.44 -2.70 17.46
N ALA A 200 1.33 -3.13 16.85
CA ALA A 200 0.10 -3.41 17.58
C ALA A 200 0.28 -4.48 18.68
N ASN A 201 1.07 -5.52 18.40
CA ASN A 201 1.42 -6.53 19.42
C ASN A 201 2.26 -5.91 20.55
N LEU A 202 3.23 -5.05 20.21
CA LEU A 202 4.03 -4.33 21.20
C LEU A 202 3.18 -3.38 22.06
N LEU A 203 2.16 -2.73 21.49
CA LEU A 203 1.22 -1.89 22.22
C LEU A 203 0.42 -2.69 23.26
N GLY A 204 0.10 -3.95 22.97
CA GLY A 204 -0.58 -4.85 23.91
C GLY A 204 0.28 -5.23 25.11
N GLU A 205 1.60 -5.36 24.90
CA GLU A 205 2.57 -5.71 25.95
C GLU A 205 3.06 -4.51 26.77
N HIS A 206 3.14 -3.31 26.16
CA HIS A 206 3.71 -2.09 26.75
C HIS A 206 2.65 -1.00 26.99
N LEU A 207 1.45 -1.38 27.44
CA LEU A 207 0.31 -0.46 27.67
C LEU A 207 0.63 0.75 28.56
N GLN A 208 1.68 0.67 29.38
CA GLN A 208 2.09 1.75 30.30
C GLN A 208 3.15 2.70 29.70
N ASP A 209 3.83 2.32 28.62
CA ASP A 209 4.94 3.09 28.04
C ASP A 209 4.44 3.98 26.89
N THR A 210 3.64 4.99 27.23
CA THR A 210 2.96 5.86 26.24
C THR A 210 3.95 6.52 25.27
N GLU A 211 5.10 6.94 25.76
CA GLU A 211 6.18 7.54 24.99
C GLU A 211 6.82 6.57 23.98
N LEU A 212 6.95 5.29 24.33
CA LEU A 212 7.42 4.24 23.42
C LEU A 212 6.39 3.97 22.31
N MET A 213 5.10 3.94 22.67
CA MET A 213 4.01 3.82 21.71
C MET A 213 3.99 5.00 20.72
N MET A 214 4.16 6.22 21.22
CA MET A 214 4.23 7.42 20.37
C MET A 214 5.44 7.40 19.45
N ALA A 215 6.59 6.91 19.91
CA ALA A 215 7.78 6.74 19.07
C ALA A 215 7.54 5.74 17.94
N GLY A 216 6.91 4.60 18.25
CA GLY A 216 6.53 3.59 17.25
C GLY A 216 5.59 4.18 16.18
N ALA A 217 4.57 4.92 16.61
CA ALA A 217 3.62 5.53 15.70
C ALA A 217 4.26 6.62 14.80
N VAL A 218 5.22 7.40 15.31
CA VAL A 218 6.03 8.31 14.46
C VAL A 218 6.77 7.53 13.38
N VAL A 219 7.40 6.40 13.71
CA VAL A 219 8.12 5.57 12.73
C VAL A 219 7.16 5.01 11.67
N THR A 220 5.96 4.58 12.04
CA THR A 220 4.96 4.07 11.08
C THR A 220 4.47 5.15 10.13
N THR A 221 4.25 6.38 10.63
CA THR A 221 3.72 7.49 9.83
C THR A 221 4.79 8.13 8.92
N LEU A 222 6.07 8.05 9.30
CA LEU A 222 7.16 8.73 8.60
C LEU A 222 7.23 8.40 7.09
N PRO A 223 7.15 7.13 6.64
CA PRO A 223 7.27 6.82 5.22
C PRO A 223 6.11 7.36 4.37
N ALA A 224 4.88 7.36 4.92
CA ALA A 224 3.73 7.96 4.27
C ALA A 224 3.93 9.48 4.07
N VAL A 225 4.46 10.18 5.09
CA VAL A 225 4.78 11.61 5.02
C VAL A 225 5.89 11.88 4.01
N VAL A 226 6.97 11.09 4.03
CA VAL A 226 8.07 11.24 3.07
C VAL A 226 7.58 11.06 1.64
N ILE A 227 6.79 10.03 1.37
CA ILE A 227 6.23 9.78 0.04
C ILE A 227 5.31 10.94 -0.39
N PHE A 228 4.45 11.42 0.50
CA PHE A 228 3.60 12.58 0.22
C PHE A 228 4.44 13.81 -0.18
N LEU A 229 5.47 14.16 0.59
CA LEU A 229 6.34 15.31 0.29
C LEU A 229 7.10 15.14 -1.02
N LEU A 230 7.57 13.92 -1.32
CA LEU A 230 8.27 13.64 -2.58
C LEU A 230 7.33 13.74 -3.79
N LEU A 231 6.06 13.37 -3.63
CA LEU A 231 5.07 13.32 -4.70
C LEU A 231 4.26 14.60 -4.87
N GLN A 232 4.16 15.46 -3.85
CA GLN A 232 3.40 16.71 -3.89
C GLN A 232 3.72 17.56 -5.14
N ARG A 233 5.01 17.62 -5.52
CA ARG A 233 5.54 18.31 -6.71
C ARG A 233 5.13 17.73 -8.08
N HIS A 234 4.46 16.58 -8.11
CA HIS A 234 3.83 16.04 -9.32
C HIS A 234 2.33 16.40 -9.41
N TYR A 235 1.73 16.87 -8.31
CA TYR A 235 0.31 17.20 -8.21
C TYR A 235 0.04 18.71 -8.11
N VAL A 236 0.99 19.47 -7.54
CA VAL A 236 0.98 20.93 -7.40
C VAL A 236 1.98 21.52 -8.39
#